data_AF-A0A401U5C9-F1
#
_entry.id   AF-A0A401U5C9-F1
#
_cell.length_a   1.000
_cell.length_b   1.000
_cell.length_c   1.000
_cell.angle_alpha   90.00
_cell.angle_beta   90.00
_cell.angle_gamma   90.00
#
_symmetry.space_group_name_H-M   'P 1'
#
loop_
_entity.id
_entity.type
_entity.pdbx_description
1 polymer ?
#
loop_
_entity_poly.entity_id
_entity_poly.type
_entity_poly.pdbx_seq_one_letter_code
_entity_poly.pdbx_strand_id
1 'polypeptide(L)'
;MLDGTLSIETEVLENGDFGLVDPTEVKNILLELIKVDLNEVKKKVQDADPDELEEQEVDDWEILTDDNENPEKVLMSDIKRLVKLYKDAEQNGLGIVMLYIVIKH
;
A
#
# COMPACT_ATOMS: atom_id res chain seq x y z
N MET A 1 -6.27 -6.25 2.02
CA MET A 1 -4.89 -6.60 1.69
C MET A 1 -4.75 -6.35 0.19
N LEU A 2 -3.76 -5.55 -0.23
CA LEU A 2 -3.38 -5.40 -1.65
C LEU A 2 -2.20 -6.34 -1.85
N ASP A 3 -2.48 -7.63 -1.72
CA ASP A 3 -1.61 -8.74 -2.06
C ASP A 3 -1.65 -8.93 -3.57
N GLY A 4 -0.49 -9.17 -4.18
CA GLY A 4 -0.45 -9.47 -5.61
C GLY A 4 -1.28 -10.72 -5.89
N THR A 5 -1.88 -10.79 -7.07
CA THR A 5 -2.69 -11.94 -7.50
C THR A 5 -1.84 -13.18 -7.81
N LEU A 6 -0.52 -12.99 -7.91
CA LEU A 6 0.47 -14.05 -7.96
C LEU A 6 1.62 -13.75 -6.98
N SER A 7 2.01 -14.75 -6.18
CA SER A 7 3.22 -14.76 -5.36
C SER A 7 4.27 -15.66 -6.03
N ILE A 8 5.54 -15.24 -6.03
CA ILE A 8 6.67 -16.08 -6.46
C ILE A 8 7.57 -16.33 -5.26
N GLU A 9 7.48 -17.54 -4.69
CA GLU A 9 8.43 -18.02 -3.68
C GLU A 9 9.83 -18.14 -4.30
N THR A 10 10.86 -17.62 -3.64
CA THR A 10 12.25 -17.73 -4.09
C THR A 10 13.05 -18.65 -3.15
N GLU A 11 14.01 -19.42 -3.68
CA GLU A 11 14.77 -20.41 -2.90
C GLU A 11 15.71 -19.80 -1.84
N VAL A 12 16.02 -18.50 -1.92
CA VAL A 12 16.91 -17.78 -1.00
C VAL A 12 16.20 -16.56 -0.43
N LEU A 13 15.21 -16.83 0.42
CA LEU A 13 14.40 -15.87 1.17
C LEU A 13 15.15 -15.37 2.42
N GLU A 14 16.17 -14.55 2.24
CA GLU A 14 16.60 -13.65 3.32
C GLU A 14 15.68 -12.39 3.40
N ASN A 15 14.86 -12.09 2.38
CA ASN A 15 14.28 -10.73 2.21
C ASN A 15 12.81 -10.62 1.70
N GLY A 16 11.93 -11.61 1.89
CA GLY A 16 10.45 -11.44 1.74
C GLY A 16 9.80 -11.86 0.40
N ASP A 17 8.48 -11.64 0.27
CA ASP A 17 7.61 -12.09 -0.85
C ASP A 17 7.41 -11.00 -1.92
N PHE A 18 7.08 -11.41 -3.15
CA PHE A 18 6.75 -10.49 -4.25
C PHE A 18 5.32 -10.76 -4.73
N GLY A 19 4.45 -9.77 -4.55
CA GLY A 19 3.13 -9.75 -5.17
C GLY A 19 3.21 -9.24 -6.61
N LEU A 20 2.56 -9.93 -7.54
CA LEU A 20 2.40 -9.47 -8.92
C LEU A 20 0.94 -9.15 -9.19
N VAL A 21 0.68 -8.04 -9.88
CA VAL A 21 -0.62 -7.71 -10.46
C VAL A 21 -0.49 -7.81 -11.97
N ASP A 22 -1.26 -8.72 -12.58
CA ASP A 22 -1.26 -8.92 -14.03
C ASP A 22 -1.82 -7.67 -14.76
N PRO A 23 -1.32 -7.32 -15.96
CA PRO A 23 -1.88 -6.21 -16.74
C PRO A 23 -3.40 -6.24 -16.91
N THR A 24 -4.00 -7.43 -16.97
CA THR A 24 -5.46 -7.60 -17.11
C THR A 24 -6.24 -7.20 -15.85
N GLU A 25 -5.58 -7.20 -14.69
CA GLU A 25 -6.17 -6.90 -13.39
C GLU A 25 -5.90 -5.45 -12.94
N VAL A 26 -4.83 -4.83 -13.46
CA VAL A 26 -4.48 -3.43 -13.19
C VAL A 26 -5.67 -2.50 -13.41
N LYS A 27 -6.45 -2.71 -14.46
CA LYS A 27 -7.64 -1.89 -14.75
C LYS A 27 -8.70 -1.99 -13.65
N ASN A 28 -8.96 -3.19 -13.15
CA ASN A 28 -9.97 -3.42 -12.12
C ASN A 28 -9.53 -2.77 -10.80
N ILE A 29 -8.26 -2.94 -10.43
CA ILE A 29 -7.70 -2.32 -9.23
C ILE A 29 -7.69 -0.79 -9.35
N LEU A 30 -7.32 -0.25 -10.51
CA LEU A 30 -7.39 1.19 -10.77
C LEU A 30 -8.82 1.73 -10.56
N LEU A 31 -9.84 1.01 -11.04
CA LEU A 31 -11.24 1.42 -10.86
C LEU A 31 -11.69 1.46 -9.40
N GLU A 32 -11.14 0.59 -8.53
CA GLU A 32 -11.39 0.66 -7.08
C GLU A 32 -10.55 1.75 -6.41
N LEU A 33 -9.28 1.89 -6.78
CA LEU A 33 -8.38 2.91 -6.24
C LEU A 33 -8.89 4.35 -6.47
N ILE A 34 -9.48 4.64 -7.64
CA ILE A 34 -10.02 5.97 -7.92
C ILE A 34 -11.32 6.29 -7.15
N LYS A 35 -11.99 5.28 -6.58
CA LYS A 35 -13.20 5.46 -5.75
C LYS A 35 -12.87 5.81 -4.31
N VAL A 36 -11.61 5.66 -3.89
CA VAL A 36 -11.17 5.96 -2.53
C VAL A 36 -11.43 7.44 -2.21
N ASP A 37 -12.28 7.71 -1.22
CA ASP A 37 -12.51 9.06 -0.72
C ASP A 37 -11.38 9.48 0.21
N LEU A 38 -10.48 10.32 -0.31
CA LEU A 38 -9.34 10.84 0.43
C LEU A 38 -9.74 11.65 1.67
N ASN A 39 -10.93 12.26 1.70
CA ASN A 39 -11.40 12.96 2.90
C ASN A 39 -11.82 11.97 3.98
N GLU A 40 -12.45 10.86 3.59
CA GLU A 40 -12.81 9.79 4.53
C GLU A 40 -11.54 9.14 5.10
N VAL A 41 -10.56 8.83 4.24
CA VAL A 41 -9.27 8.27 4.71
C VAL A 41 -8.56 9.25 5.62
N LYS A 42 -8.48 10.54 5.26
CA LYS A 42 -7.90 11.57 6.11
C LYS A 42 -8.56 11.59 7.49
N LYS A 43 -9.89 11.56 7.53
CA LYS A 43 -10.62 11.56 8.81
C LYS A 43 -10.30 10.32 9.64
N LYS A 44 -10.27 9.13 9.02
CA LYS A 44 -9.91 7.88 9.70
C LYS A 44 -8.50 7.92 10.27
N VAL A 45 -7.54 8.48 9.56
CA VAL A 45 -6.15 8.64 10.03
C VAL A 45 -6.09 9.62 11.22
N GLN A 46 -6.86 10.69 11.19
CA GLN A 46 -6.90 11.68 12.28
C GLN A 46 -7.64 11.17 13.52
N ASP A 47 -8.62 10.29 13.33
CA ASP A 47 -9.40 9.67 14.39
C ASP A 47 -8.77 8.35 14.90
N ALA A 48 -7.64 7.91 14.33
CA ALA A 48 -6.99 6.65 14.69
C ALA A 48 -6.37 6.72 16.09
N ASP A 49 -6.62 5.69 16.89
CA ASP A 49 -6.07 5.55 18.24
C ASP A 49 -4.79 4.67 18.19
N PRO A 50 -3.63 5.17 18.65
CA PRO A 50 -2.40 4.39 18.82
C PRO A 50 -2.60 3.01 19.45
N ASP A 51 -3.41 2.92 20.51
CA ASP A 51 -3.64 1.66 21.22
C ASP A 51 -4.39 0.65 20.32
N GLU A 52 -5.35 1.13 19.52
CA GLU A 52 -6.07 0.30 18.55
C GLU A 52 -5.19 -0.11 17.36
N LEU A 53 -4.22 0.72 16.96
CA LEU A 53 -3.27 0.41 15.89
C LEU A 53 -2.29 -0.68 16.33
N GLU A 54 -1.84 -0.64 17.59
CA GLU A 54 -0.99 -1.67 18.19
C GLU A 54 -1.77 -2.99 18.32
N GLU A 55 -3.02 -2.97 18.80
CA GLU A 55 -3.88 -4.16 18.88
C GLU A 55 -4.17 -4.80 17.51
N GLN A 56 -4.21 -4.00 16.45
CA GLN A 56 -4.43 -4.46 15.07
C GLN A 56 -3.15 -4.89 14.35
N GLU A 57 -2.00 -4.87 15.03
CA GLU A 57 -0.69 -5.19 14.45
C GLU A 57 -0.41 -4.40 13.17
N VAL A 58 -0.76 -3.10 13.16
CA VAL A 58 -0.49 -2.24 12.01
C VAL A 58 1.02 -2.00 11.92
N ASP A 59 1.67 -2.56 10.91
CA ASP A 59 3.13 -2.40 10.75
C ASP A 59 3.54 -0.92 10.68
N ASP A 60 4.64 -0.59 11.37
CA ASP A 60 5.35 0.69 11.29
C ASP A 60 4.49 1.95 11.57
N TRP A 61 3.35 1.82 12.27
CA TRP A 61 2.50 2.98 12.58
C TRP A 61 3.21 4.03 13.45
N GLU A 62 4.08 3.56 14.36
CA GLU A 62 4.88 4.40 15.27
C GLU A 62 5.83 5.34 14.50
N ILE A 63 6.39 4.87 13.38
CA ILE A 63 7.31 5.65 12.53
C ILE A 63 6.60 6.88 11.96
N LEU A 64 5.31 6.75 11.64
CA LEU A 64 4.51 7.85 11.12
C LEU A 64 4.17 8.89 12.21
N THR A 65 4.14 8.49 13.48
CA THR A 65 3.78 9.36 14.61
C THR A 65 4.98 10.00 15.31
N ASP A 66 6.13 9.34 15.32
CA ASP A 66 7.32 9.77 16.08
C ASP A 66 8.13 10.89 15.42
N ASP A 67 8.14 10.96 14.08
CA ASP A 67 9.00 11.89 13.33
C ASP A 67 8.40 13.30 13.10
N ASN A 68 7.34 13.69 13.82
CA ASN A 68 6.53 14.90 13.53
C ASN A 68 6.01 14.96 12.08
N GLU A 69 6.04 13.83 11.36
CA GLU A 69 5.38 13.71 10.09
C GLU A 69 3.87 13.74 10.33
N ASN A 70 3.16 14.35 9.40
CA ASN A 70 1.71 14.46 9.46
C ASN A 70 1.18 13.21 8.72
N PRO A 71 0.75 12.15 9.43
CA PRO A 71 0.51 10.84 8.82
C PRO A 71 -0.50 10.93 7.68
N GLU A 72 -1.49 11.82 7.82
CA GLU A 72 -2.47 12.04 6.78
C GLU A 72 -1.84 12.61 5.51
N LYS A 73 -0.86 13.53 5.59
CA LYS A 73 -0.18 14.04 4.38
C LYS A 73 0.63 12.96 3.68
N VAL A 74 1.34 12.12 4.43
CA VAL A 74 2.15 11.02 3.89
C VAL A 74 1.24 10.03 3.18
N LEU A 75 0.24 9.50 3.88
CA LEU A 75 -0.70 8.52 3.34
C LEU A 75 -1.50 9.09 2.15
N MET A 76 -1.92 10.35 2.20
CA MET A 76 -2.63 10.98 1.07
C MET A 76 -1.73 11.15 -0.16
N SER A 77 -0.44 11.46 0.05
CA SER A 77 0.54 11.53 -1.03
C SER A 77 0.74 10.16 -1.67
N ASP A 78 0.87 9.12 -0.84
CA ASP A 78 1.15 7.77 -1.33
C ASP A 78 -0.05 7.13 -2.03
N ILE A 79 -1.28 7.35 -1.56
CA ILE A 79 -2.49 6.94 -2.29
C ILE A 79 -2.54 7.61 -3.67
N LYS A 80 -2.21 8.91 -3.76
CA LYS A 80 -2.17 9.61 -5.06
C LYS A 80 -1.09 9.06 -5.99
N ARG A 81 0.09 8.74 -5.44
CA ARG A 81 1.18 8.10 -6.19
C ARG A 81 0.78 6.72 -6.68
N LEU A 82 0.10 5.93 -5.84
CA LEU A 82 -0.41 4.61 -6.20
C LEU A 82 -1.44 4.68 -7.32
N VAL A 83 -2.41 5.59 -7.22
CA VAL A 83 -3.39 5.84 -8.31
C VAL A 83 -2.67 6.21 -9.61
N LYS A 84 -1.67 7.07 -9.55
CA LYS A 84 -0.88 7.46 -10.73
C LYS A 84 -0.12 6.25 -11.31
N LEU A 85 0.53 5.45 -10.48
CA LEU A 85 1.23 4.24 -10.90
C LEU A 85 0.30 3.28 -11.64
N TYR A 86 -0.87 3.00 -11.08
CA TYR A 86 -1.86 2.11 -11.70
C TYR A 86 -2.44 2.69 -13.00
N LYS A 87 -2.63 4.01 -13.07
CA LYS A 87 -3.06 4.69 -14.29
C LYS A 87 -2.01 4.60 -15.39
N ASP A 88 -0.74 4.86 -15.06
CA ASP A 88 0.37 4.76 -16.01
C ASP A 88 0.56 3.30 -16.46
N ALA A 89 0.41 2.31 -15.55
CA ALA A 89 0.47 0.90 -15.88
C ALA A 89 -0.67 0.45 -16.82
N GLU A 90 -1.91 0.87 -16.56
CA GLU A 90 -3.07 0.55 -17.41
C GLU A 90 -2.90 1.11 -18.83
N GLN A 91 -2.44 2.36 -18.95
CA GLN A 91 -2.22 3.03 -20.24
C GLN A 91 -1.14 2.36 -21.10
N ASN A 92 -0.17 1.72 -20.46
CA ASN A 92 0.96 1.07 -21.14
C ASN A 92 0.82 -0.46 -21.21
N GLY A 93 -0.28 -1.04 -20.69
CA GLY A 93 -0.48 -2.48 -20.64
C GLY A 93 0.58 -3.21 -19.79
N LEU A 94 1.02 -2.60 -18.69
CA LEU A 94 2.04 -3.13 -17.80
C LEU A 94 1.42 -3.80 -16.57
N GLY A 95 2.10 -4.82 -16.06
CA GLY A 95 1.82 -5.39 -14.74
C GLY A 95 2.57 -4.61 -13.65
N ILE A 96 2.20 -4.83 -12.39
CA ILE A 96 2.83 -4.17 -11.24
C ILE A 96 3.47 -5.24 -10.34
N VAL A 97 4.71 -4.98 -9.92
CA VAL A 97 5.41 -5.79 -8.92
C VAL A 97 5.39 -5.05 -7.59
N MET A 98 4.90 -5.72 -6.56
CA MET A 98 4.87 -5.28 -5.17
C MET A 98 5.90 -6.10 -4.41
N LEU A 99 6.81 -5.42 -3.72
CA LEU A 99 7.95 -6.03 -3.05
C LEU A 99 7.77 -5.84 -1.56
N TYR A 100 7.62 -6.93 -0.81
CA TYR A 100 7.56 -6.92 0.64
C TYR A 100 8.94 -7.27 1.17
N ILE A 101 9.66 -6.29 1.72
CA ILE A 101 10.89 -6.58 2.46
C ILE A 101 10.46 -6.90 3.89
N VAL A 102 10.54 -8.16 4.29
CA VAL A 102 10.37 -8.52 5.70
C VAL A 102 11.67 -8.20 6.43
N ILE A 103 11.70 -7.06 7.12
CA ILE A 103 12.81 -6.74 8.03
C ILE A 103 12.56 -7.52 9.32
N LYS A 104 13.30 -8.62 9.52
CA LYS A 104 13.29 -9.33 10.80
C LYS A 104 14.06 -8.50 11.83
N HIS A 105 13.35 -7.99 12.84
CA HIS A 105 13.95 -7.41 14.04
C HIS A 105 14.42 -8.49 15.03
#